data_AF-A0A950M9H7-F1
#
_entry.id   AF-A0A950M9H7-F1
#
_cell.length_a   1.000
_cell.length_b   1.000
_cell.length_c   1.000
_cell.angle_alpha   90.00
_cell.angle_beta   90.00
_cell.angle_gamma   90.00
#
_symmetry.space_group_name_H-M   'P 1'
#
loop_
_entity.id
_entity.type
_entity.pdbx_description
1 polymer ?
#
loop_
_entity_poly.entity_id
_entity_poly.type
_entity_poly.pdbx_seq_one_letter_code
_entity_poly.pdbx_strand_id
1 'polypeptide(L)'
;MRRLAHVASLAAAAAALCACGGHAEDLYSGTLQANSAAVGSIVGGRVASVPVSDGASVQAGQVVLRFEDDQERAALAGATARLAQARSALADLRAGTRPEDLARAAALAEQQRAQYEAASATQPYQATVAHSQVRESSADLADARAAAVQAHADADRMRSLFATGDISAQQRDAAVARERQANAQLANRAAGVRAARAQAVDTTAVSLPQTAAAALAAYRAAQEQYRSLAAGPRPAQVRQAEDAVRAAQADAVAAQVRLDETLVRAPASGVVTALDLHPGDLVAPNAPIATIDARGDPYARVYVPQEKLGHVAVGAHVTVTSDALPNVRFEGVVEQLDSQAQFTPQDVQTASDRAVLSFGVKVRVHDPRGALHAGTTVAVAVP
;
A
#
# COMPACT_ATOMS: atom_id res chain seq x y z
N MET A 1 94.24 0.91 84.47
CA MET A 1 93.95 2.00 85.42
C MET A 1 92.50 2.41 85.26
N ARG A 2 91.73 2.39 86.36
CA ARG A 2 90.53 3.19 86.73
C ARG A 2 89.79 3.96 85.61
N ARG A 3 88.46 4.08 85.51
CA ARG A 3 87.26 3.77 86.33
C ARG A 3 86.05 4.40 85.59
N LEU A 4 84.81 3.92 85.86
CA LEU A 4 83.50 4.62 85.81
C LEU A 4 82.96 4.95 84.39
N ALA A 5 81.68 4.85 84.03
CA ALA A 5 80.40 4.94 84.74
C ALA A 5 79.30 4.26 83.87
N HIS A 6 78.45 3.37 84.42
CA HIS A 6 77.05 3.57 84.82
C HIS A 6 75.96 3.39 83.74
N VAL A 7 75.14 2.35 84.00
CA VAL A 7 73.65 2.35 83.99
C VAL A 7 72.95 2.44 82.62
N ALA A 8 72.27 1.36 82.22
CA ALA A 8 70.81 1.35 82.04
C ALA A 8 70.34 0.02 81.43
N SER A 9 70.09 -0.96 82.30
CA SER A 9 69.17 -2.06 82.05
C SER A 9 67.77 -1.61 82.47
N LEU A 10 66.91 -1.23 81.51
CA LEU A 10 65.46 -1.20 81.66
C LEU A 10 64.80 -0.98 80.28
N ALA A 11 63.66 -1.62 80.05
CA ALA A 11 62.77 -1.50 78.87
C ALA A 11 63.04 -2.43 77.66
N ALA A 12 63.07 -3.74 77.92
CA ALA A 12 62.36 -4.66 77.05
C ALA A 12 60.85 -4.56 77.36
N ALA A 13 60.06 -3.95 76.45
CA ALA A 13 58.60 -4.04 76.28
C ALA A 13 57.96 -2.70 75.85
N ALA A 14 58.27 -2.19 74.65
CA ALA A 14 57.47 -1.18 73.93
C ALA A 14 57.97 -0.95 72.50
N ALA A 15 57.86 -1.94 71.60
CA ALA A 15 58.12 -1.75 70.16
C ALA A 15 57.32 -2.73 69.28
N ALA A 16 56.03 -2.88 69.58
CA ALA A 16 55.09 -3.67 68.78
C ALA A 16 53.72 -2.98 68.64
N LEU A 17 53.72 -1.66 68.47
CA LEU A 17 52.54 -0.90 68.01
C LEU A 17 52.99 0.20 67.06
N CYS A 18 52.18 0.40 66.01
CA CYS A 18 52.30 1.38 64.92
C CYS A 18 53.17 0.96 63.72
N ALA A 19 52.70 -0.07 63.01
CA ALA A 19 52.78 -0.11 61.56
C ALA A 19 51.37 -0.37 60.98
N CYS A 20 50.40 0.47 61.37
CA CYS A 20 49.20 0.67 60.57
C CYS A 20 49.57 1.65 59.47
N GLY A 21 50.10 1.15 58.35
CA GLY A 21 50.07 1.89 57.11
C GLY A 21 48.62 2.00 56.68
N GLY A 22 47.92 3.03 57.15
CA GLY A 22 46.66 3.43 56.53
C GLY A 22 47.01 3.86 55.11
N HIS A 23 46.60 3.07 54.12
CA HIS A 23 46.56 3.55 52.75
C HIS A 23 45.71 4.81 52.77
N ALA A 24 46.33 5.96 52.51
CA ALA A 24 45.59 7.18 52.29
C ALA A 24 44.80 6.94 51.00
N GLU A 25 43.50 6.70 51.12
CA GLU A 25 42.61 6.60 49.97
C GLU A 25 42.72 7.91 49.19
N ASP A 26 43.07 7.83 47.89
CA ASP A 26 43.17 9.01 47.05
C ASP A 26 41.74 9.51 46.80
N LEU A 27 41.44 10.69 47.34
CA LEU A 27 40.11 11.29 47.29
C LEU A 27 40.02 12.27 46.12
N TYR A 28 39.13 11.99 45.18
CA TYR A 28 38.91 12.83 44.00
C TYR A 28 37.59 13.58 44.12
N SER A 29 37.64 14.89 43.99
CA SER A 29 36.44 15.73 43.91
C SER A 29 35.82 15.65 42.51
N GLY A 30 34.50 15.63 42.46
CA GLY A 30 33.73 15.66 41.23
C GLY A 30 32.32 16.16 41.47
N THR A 31 31.54 16.19 40.40
CA THR A 31 30.15 16.62 40.46
C THR A 31 29.23 15.46 40.19
N LEU A 32 28.14 15.40 40.96
CA LEU A 32 27.07 14.46 40.73
C LEU A 32 26.19 14.94 39.58
N GLN A 33 25.89 14.07 38.62
CA GLN A 33 25.03 14.35 37.49
C GLN A 33 23.90 13.32 37.46
N ALA A 34 22.70 13.78 37.10
CA ALA A 34 21.57 12.90 36.84
C ALA A 34 21.65 12.34 35.42
N ASN A 35 20.98 11.22 35.19
CA ASN A 35 20.71 10.74 33.83
C ASN A 35 19.59 11.60 33.24
N SER A 36 19.96 12.67 32.54
CA SER A 36 19.02 13.60 31.92
C SER A 36 18.68 13.18 30.48
N ALA A 37 17.42 13.33 30.11
CA ALA A 37 16.93 13.12 28.75
C ALA A 37 16.24 14.40 28.26
N ALA A 38 16.72 14.94 27.14
CA ALA A 38 16.02 15.99 26.43
C ALA A 38 14.85 15.38 25.65
N VAL A 39 13.64 15.86 25.94
CA VAL A 39 12.40 15.42 25.31
C VAL A 39 11.94 16.54 24.38
N GLY A 40 11.57 16.17 23.15
CA GLY A 40 11.08 17.08 22.12
C GLY A 40 9.94 16.43 21.33
N SER A 41 9.54 17.09 20.25
CA SER A 41 8.57 16.57 19.27
C SER A 41 9.14 16.66 17.87
N ILE A 42 8.87 15.66 17.03
CA ILE A 42 9.30 15.65 15.64
C ILE A 42 8.48 16.66 14.81
N VAL A 43 7.24 16.95 15.19
CA VAL A 43 6.35 17.87 14.45
C VAL A 43 6.47 19.32 14.90
N GLY A 44 6.71 19.57 16.18
CA GLY A 44 6.64 20.93 16.75
C GLY A 44 5.25 21.55 16.58
N GLY A 45 5.13 22.87 16.79
CA GLY A 45 3.86 23.59 16.61
C GLY A 45 3.57 24.61 17.71
N ARG A 46 2.32 25.08 17.75
CA ARG A 46 1.85 26.00 18.80
C ARG A 46 1.48 25.21 20.04
N VAL A 47 1.99 25.63 21.20
CA VAL A 47 1.70 25.01 22.49
C VAL A 47 0.23 25.27 22.87
N ALA A 48 -0.56 24.21 23.02
CA ALA A 48 -1.94 24.30 23.49
C ALA A 48 -2.02 24.26 25.02
N SER A 49 -1.23 23.41 25.66
CA SER A 49 -1.21 23.31 27.13
C SER A 49 0.08 22.69 27.65
N VAL A 50 0.52 23.14 28.82
CA VAL A 50 1.66 22.60 29.56
C VAL A 50 1.18 22.12 30.93
N PRO A 51 0.78 20.85 31.08
CA PRO A 51 0.20 20.32 32.32
C PRO A 51 1.21 20.10 33.46
N VAL A 52 2.51 20.21 33.18
CA VAL A 52 3.59 19.96 34.15
C VAL A 52 4.42 21.23 34.31
N SER A 53 4.81 21.55 35.54
CA SER A 53 5.68 22.70 35.82
C SER A 53 7.12 22.27 36.03
N ASP A 54 8.05 23.22 35.90
CA ASP A 54 9.44 23.00 36.29
C ASP A 54 9.56 22.54 37.76
N GLY A 55 10.47 21.61 38.02
CA GLY A 55 10.65 20.95 39.32
C GLY A 55 9.60 19.88 39.67
N ALA A 56 8.57 19.65 38.84
CA ALA A 56 7.56 18.63 39.11
C ALA A 56 8.06 17.22 38.79
N SER A 57 7.60 16.22 39.56
CA SER A 57 7.87 14.82 39.27
C SER A 57 6.87 14.27 38.25
N VAL A 58 7.38 13.50 37.28
CA VAL A 58 6.59 12.87 36.21
C VAL A 58 6.81 11.37 36.17
N GLN A 59 5.81 10.64 35.67
CA GLN A 59 5.90 9.21 35.38
C GLN A 59 6.21 8.94 33.90
N ALA A 60 6.80 7.79 33.60
CA ALA A 60 6.98 7.33 32.22
C ALA A 60 5.63 7.33 31.46
N GLY A 61 5.62 7.92 30.26
CA GLY A 61 4.44 8.08 29.40
C GLY A 61 3.52 9.26 29.76
N GLN A 62 3.76 9.95 30.88
CA GLN A 62 2.98 11.12 31.29
C GLN A 62 3.17 12.26 30.28
N VAL A 63 2.08 12.92 29.92
CA VAL A 63 2.09 14.07 29.01
C VAL A 63 2.70 15.27 29.71
N VAL A 64 3.75 15.82 29.12
CA VAL A 64 4.49 17.00 29.61
C VAL A 64 4.03 18.27 28.88
N LEU A 65 3.77 18.16 27.58
CA LEU A 65 3.32 19.26 26.74
C LEU A 65 2.36 18.75 25.66
N ARG A 66 1.39 19.57 25.27
CA ARG A 66 0.47 19.31 24.14
C ARG A 66 0.54 20.46 23.15
N PHE A 67 0.74 20.14 21.88
CA PHE A 67 0.57 21.06 20.77
C PHE A 67 -0.90 21.14 20.33
N GLU A 68 -1.26 22.22 19.64
CA GLU A 68 -2.50 22.28 18.88
C GLU A 68 -2.49 21.20 17.77
N ASP A 69 -3.56 20.43 17.67
CA ASP A 69 -3.62 19.21 16.87
C ASP A 69 -4.73 19.25 15.79
N ASP A 70 -5.37 20.40 15.59
CA ASP A 70 -6.51 20.53 14.65
C ASP A 70 -6.10 20.17 13.21
N GLN A 71 -4.91 20.58 12.77
CA GLN A 71 -4.38 20.26 11.45
C GLN A 71 -4.06 18.76 11.30
N GLU A 72 -3.45 18.15 12.31
CA GLU A 72 -3.10 16.71 12.27
C GLU A 72 -4.35 15.83 12.40
N ARG A 73 -5.33 16.22 13.21
CA ARG A 73 -6.65 15.57 13.27
C ARG A 73 -7.36 15.65 11.92
N ALA A 74 -7.34 16.81 11.27
CA ALA A 74 -7.91 16.96 9.93
C ALA A 74 -7.16 16.13 8.89
N ALA A 75 -5.82 16.07 8.96
CA ALA A 75 -5.00 15.27 8.05
C ALA A 75 -5.27 13.76 8.21
N LEU A 76 -5.37 13.27 9.45
CA LEU A 76 -5.75 11.89 9.76
C LEU A 76 -7.17 11.58 9.26
N ALA A 77 -8.13 12.48 9.47
CA ALA A 77 -9.48 12.31 8.96
C ALA A 77 -9.49 12.18 7.42
N GLY A 78 -8.74 13.05 6.72
CA GLY A 78 -8.57 12.99 5.26
C GLY A 78 -7.87 11.71 4.77
N ALA A 79 -6.84 11.24 5.49
CA ALA A 79 -6.18 9.97 5.16
C ALA A 79 -7.09 8.75 5.38
N THR A 80 -7.86 8.75 6.48
CA THR A 80 -8.83 7.70 6.80
C THR A 80 -9.96 7.64 5.77
N ALA A 81 -10.46 8.80 5.31
CA ALA A 81 -11.44 8.88 4.23
C ALA A 81 -10.91 8.30 2.92
N ARG A 82 -9.64 8.60 2.56
CA ARG A 82 -8.98 8.01 1.37
C ARG A 82 -8.83 6.49 1.49
N LEU A 83 -8.49 5.98 2.67
CA LEU A 83 -8.45 4.53 2.93
C LEU A 83 -9.85 3.90 2.76
N ALA A 84 -10.90 4.53 3.28
CA ALA A 84 -12.27 4.05 3.12
C ALA A 84 -12.71 4.02 1.64
N GLN A 85 -12.35 5.04 0.86
CA GLN A 85 -12.58 5.09 -0.58
C GLN A 85 -11.84 3.97 -1.31
N ALA A 86 -10.55 3.76 -1.02
CA ALA A 86 -9.76 2.69 -1.64
C ALA A 86 -10.32 1.29 -1.31
N ARG A 87 -10.77 1.07 -0.07
CA ARG A 87 -11.42 -0.18 0.35
C ARG A 87 -12.74 -0.40 -0.39
N SER A 88 -13.53 0.65 -0.57
CA SER A 88 -14.80 0.57 -1.30
C SER A 88 -14.55 0.23 -2.77
N ALA A 89 -13.58 0.88 -3.41
CA ALA A 89 -13.20 0.58 -4.79
C ALA A 89 -12.71 -0.88 -4.97
N LEU A 90 -11.94 -1.41 -4.02
CA LEU A 90 -11.55 -2.83 -4.01
C LEU A 90 -12.75 -3.76 -3.82
N ALA A 91 -13.70 -3.39 -2.95
CA ALA A 91 -14.92 -4.16 -2.73
C ALA A 91 -15.79 -4.23 -3.99
N ASP A 92 -15.95 -3.11 -4.70
CA ASP A 92 -16.68 -3.05 -5.97
C ASP A 92 -16.04 -3.96 -7.04
N LEU A 93 -14.70 -3.93 -7.14
CA LEU A 93 -13.97 -4.84 -8.03
C LEU A 93 -14.15 -6.30 -7.63
N ARG A 94 -14.12 -6.65 -6.33
CA ARG A 94 -14.32 -8.04 -5.89
C ARG A 94 -15.75 -8.52 -6.05
N ALA A 95 -16.74 -7.64 -5.89
CA ALA A 95 -18.14 -7.95 -6.18
C ALA A 95 -18.36 -8.25 -7.66
N GLY A 96 -17.51 -7.69 -8.55
CA GLY A 96 -17.53 -7.98 -9.96
C GLY A 96 -18.75 -7.39 -10.66
N THR A 97 -19.20 -8.04 -11.73
CA THR A 97 -20.38 -7.58 -12.47
C THR A 97 -21.65 -7.86 -11.69
N ARG A 98 -22.55 -6.88 -11.68
CA ARG A 98 -23.85 -6.98 -11.01
C ARG A 98 -24.67 -8.15 -11.57
N PRO A 99 -25.35 -8.95 -10.73
CA PRO A 99 -26.17 -10.08 -11.18
C PRO A 99 -27.24 -9.69 -12.21
N GLU A 100 -27.80 -8.49 -12.10
CA GLU A 100 -28.83 -7.99 -13.01
C GLU A 100 -28.26 -7.75 -14.42
N ASP A 101 -27.03 -7.26 -14.51
CA ASP A 101 -26.36 -7.02 -15.80
C ASP A 101 -25.95 -8.34 -16.45
N LEU A 102 -25.48 -9.33 -15.67
CA LEU A 102 -25.24 -10.69 -16.15
C LEU A 102 -26.51 -11.36 -16.65
N ALA A 103 -27.61 -11.26 -15.90
CA ALA A 103 -28.90 -11.80 -16.29
C ALA A 103 -29.43 -11.15 -17.59
N ARG A 104 -29.29 -9.83 -17.73
CA ARG A 104 -29.66 -9.11 -18.97
C ARG A 104 -28.83 -9.59 -20.16
N ALA A 105 -27.52 -9.74 -20.01
CA ALA A 105 -26.64 -10.22 -21.07
C ALA A 105 -26.92 -11.69 -21.44
N ALA A 106 -27.19 -12.54 -20.44
CA ALA A 106 -27.58 -13.93 -20.67
C ALA A 106 -28.92 -14.03 -21.42
N ALA A 107 -29.92 -13.24 -21.03
CA ALA A 107 -31.21 -13.19 -21.70
C ALA A 107 -31.10 -12.72 -23.16
N LEU A 108 -30.22 -11.74 -23.43
CA LEU A 108 -29.91 -11.31 -24.80
C LEU A 108 -29.27 -12.44 -25.61
N ALA A 109 -28.28 -13.15 -25.05
CA ALA A 109 -27.65 -14.27 -25.73
C ALA A 109 -28.65 -15.39 -26.06
N GLU A 110 -29.57 -15.69 -25.14
CA GLU A 110 -30.62 -16.69 -25.35
C GLU A 110 -31.64 -16.23 -26.41
N GLN A 111 -32.02 -14.95 -26.41
CA GLN A 111 -32.88 -14.39 -27.46
C GLN A 111 -32.23 -14.53 -28.84
N GLN A 112 -30.94 -14.19 -28.97
CA GLN A 112 -30.21 -14.29 -30.23
C GLN A 112 -30.03 -15.75 -30.67
N ARG A 113 -29.83 -16.66 -29.71
CA ARG A 113 -29.79 -18.09 -29.97
C ARG A 113 -31.12 -18.58 -30.56
N ALA A 114 -32.25 -18.22 -29.95
CA ALA A 114 -33.57 -18.57 -30.46
C ALA A 114 -33.82 -18.02 -31.87
N GLN A 115 -33.34 -16.80 -32.18
CA GLN A 115 -33.42 -16.23 -33.53
C GLN A 115 -32.59 -17.01 -34.55
N TYR A 116 -31.37 -17.41 -34.20
CA TYR A 116 -30.54 -18.28 -35.03
C TYR A 116 -31.20 -19.63 -35.27
N GLU A 117 -31.70 -20.28 -34.22
CA GLU A 117 -32.38 -21.57 -34.33
C GLU A 117 -33.63 -21.49 -35.22
N ALA A 118 -34.43 -20.42 -35.09
CA ALA A 118 -35.58 -20.19 -35.96
C ALA A 118 -35.19 -19.94 -37.43
N ALA A 119 -34.13 -19.16 -37.66
CA ALA A 119 -33.60 -18.91 -39.01
C ALA A 119 -33.11 -20.21 -39.67
N SER A 120 -32.36 -21.03 -38.94
CA SER A 120 -31.88 -22.32 -39.43
C SER A 120 -33.00 -23.35 -39.63
N ALA A 121 -33.99 -23.39 -38.74
CA ALA A 121 -35.13 -24.31 -38.83
C ALA A 121 -36.05 -24.01 -40.02
N THR A 122 -36.17 -22.74 -40.43
CA THR A 122 -37.04 -22.35 -41.55
C THR A 122 -36.39 -22.52 -42.92
N GLN A 123 -35.06 -22.67 -43.01
CA GLN A 123 -34.35 -22.83 -44.29
C GLN A 123 -34.88 -23.98 -45.18
N PRO A 124 -35.05 -25.23 -44.68
CA PRO A 124 -35.47 -26.33 -45.55
C PRO A 124 -36.86 -26.13 -46.12
N TYR A 125 -37.77 -25.55 -45.33
CA TYR A 125 -39.11 -25.21 -45.77
C TYR A 125 -39.08 -24.13 -46.87
N GLN A 126 -38.34 -23.04 -46.65
CA GLN A 126 -38.21 -21.95 -47.63
C GLN A 126 -37.54 -22.43 -48.94
N ALA A 127 -36.55 -23.32 -48.86
CA ALA A 127 -35.95 -23.96 -50.03
C ALA A 127 -36.96 -24.82 -50.80
N THR A 128 -37.83 -25.55 -50.08
CA THR A 128 -38.89 -26.36 -50.69
C THR A 128 -39.89 -25.49 -51.45
N VAL A 129 -40.27 -24.35 -50.88
CA VAL A 129 -41.17 -23.36 -51.54
C VAL A 129 -40.51 -22.74 -52.77
N ALA A 130 -39.23 -22.38 -52.69
CA ALA A 130 -38.49 -21.87 -53.84
C ALA A 130 -38.46 -22.89 -54.99
N HIS A 131 -38.25 -24.18 -54.69
CA HIS A 131 -38.29 -25.24 -55.70
C HIS A 131 -39.70 -25.54 -56.22
N SER A 132 -40.76 -25.38 -55.42
CA SER A 132 -42.13 -25.58 -55.91
C SER A 132 -42.51 -24.57 -56.99
N GLN A 133 -42.05 -23.32 -56.87
CA GLN A 133 -42.27 -22.30 -57.90
C GLN A 133 -41.63 -22.69 -59.24
N VAL A 134 -40.42 -23.26 -59.21
CA VAL A 134 -39.74 -23.77 -60.40
C VAL A 134 -40.53 -24.91 -61.03
N ARG A 135 -41.10 -25.82 -60.22
CA ARG A 135 -41.93 -26.93 -60.73
C ARG A 135 -43.19 -26.41 -61.41
N GLU A 136 -43.88 -25.45 -60.82
CA GLU A 136 -45.06 -24.81 -61.39
C GLU A 136 -44.76 -24.15 -62.74
N SER A 137 -43.74 -23.28 -62.79
CA SER A 137 -43.34 -22.65 -64.06
C SER A 137 -42.89 -23.67 -65.11
N SER A 138 -42.31 -24.80 -64.70
CA SER A 138 -41.89 -25.86 -65.63
C SER A 138 -43.10 -26.62 -66.21
N ALA A 139 -44.17 -26.78 -65.44
CA ALA A 139 -45.43 -27.35 -65.93
C ALA A 139 -46.07 -26.42 -66.98
N ASP A 140 -46.14 -25.12 -66.69
CA ASP A 140 -46.61 -24.10 -67.63
C ASP A 140 -45.85 -24.10 -68.97
N LEU A 141 -44.53 -24.30 -68.91
CA LEU A 141 -43.68 -24.41 -70.09
C LEU A 141 -43.99 -25.69 -70.88
N ALA A 142 -44.25 -26.80 -70.21
CA ALA A 142 -44.63 -28.05 -70.86
C ALA A 142 -45.96 -27.89 -71.63
N ASP A 143 -46.95 -27.22 -71.03
CA ASP A 143 -48.24 -26.94 -71.66
C ASP A 143 -48.08 -26.02 -72.89
N ALA A 144 -47.32 -24.93 -72.75
CA ALA A 144 -47.05 -24.04 -73.88
C ALA A 144 -46.25 -24.73 -75.01
N ARG A 145 -45.38 -25.67 -74.66
CA ARG A 145 -44.64 -26.47 -75.64
C ARG A 145 -45.56 -27.43 -76.39
N ALA A 146 -46.48 -28.09 -75.71
CA ALA A 146 -47.48 -28.94 -76.35
C ALA A 146 -48.37 -28.13 -77.32
N ALA A 147 -48.83 -26.96 -76.89
CA ALA A 147 -49.63 -26.05 -77.73
C ALA A 147 -48.85 -25.57 -78.97
N ALA A 148 -47.56 -25.23 -78.84
CA ALA A 148 -46.71 -24.84 -79.96
C ALA A 148 -46.49 -25.98 -80.96
N VAL A 149 -46.25 -27.22 -80.47
CA VAL A 149 -46.11 -28.41 -81.32
C VAL A 149 -47.40 -28.67 -82.11
N GLN A 150 -48.56 -28.56 -81.47
CA GLN A 150 -49.85 -28.72 -82.14
C GLN A 150 -50.06 -27.62 -83.19
N ALA A 151 -49.81 -26.36 -82.85
CA ALA A 151 -49.96 -25.24 -83.77
C ALA A 151 -49.02 -25.33 -84.99
N HIS A 152 -47.80 -25.84 -84.79
CA HIS A 152 -46.85 -26.10 -85.88
C HIS A 152 -47.36 -27.20 -86.82
N ALA A 153 -47.77 -28.34 -86.29
CA ALA A 153 -48.31 -29.43 -87.09
C ALA A 153 -49.57 -29.02 -87.88
N ASP A 154 -50.44 -28.19 -87.29
CA ASP A 154 -51.61 -27.64 -87.96
C ASP A 154 -51.22 -26.63 -89.06
N ALA A 155 -50.24 -25.75 -88.81
CA ALA A 155 -49.73 -24.83 -89.82
C ALA A 155 -49.11 -25.57 -91.01
N ASP A 156 -48.33 -26.63 -90.77
CA ASP A 156 -47.74 -27.46 -91.81
C ASP A 156 -48.82 -28.19 -92.63
N ARG A 157 -49.81 -28.78 -91.96
CA ARG A 157 -50.96 -29.39 -92.65
C ARG A 157 -51.66 -28.38 -93.57
N MET A 158 -51.90 -27.16 -93.09
CA MET A 158 -52.56 -26.10 -93.87
C MET A 158 -51.68 -25.59 -95.02
N ARG A 159 -50.35 -25.52 -94.86
CA ARG A 159 -49.42 -25.19 -95.96
C ARG A 159 -49.51 -26.23 -97.07
N SER A 160 -49.54 -27.52 -96.73
CA SER A 160 -49.69 -28.61 -97.69
C SER A 160 -51.03 -28.55 -98.43
N LEU A 161 -52.15 -28.35 -97.72
CA LEU A 161 -53.49 -28.23 -98.32
C LEU A 161 -53.65 -26.97 -99.20
N PHE A 162 -52.96 -25.88 -98.86
CA PHE A 162 -52.95 -24.68 -99.70
C PHE A 162 -52.18 -24.93 -101.00
N ALA A 163 -51.07 -25.69 -100.94
CA ALA A 163 -50.28 -26.02 -102.12
C ALA A 163 -51.03 -26.91 -103.13
N THR A 164 -51.96 -27.75 -102.66
CA THR A 164 -52.86 -28.56 -103.50
C THR A 164 -54.09 -27.81 -104.00
N GLY A 165 -54.38 -26.62 -103.46
CA GLY A 165 -55.50 -25.77 -103.85
C GLY A 165 -56.80 -26.00 -103.05
N ASP A 166 -56.75 -26.78 -101.96
CA ASP A 166 -57.93 -27.21 -101.20
C ASP A 166 -58.46 -26.18 -100.19
N ILE A 167 -57.67 -25.13 -99.87
CA ILE A 167 -58.02 -24.09 -98.88
C ILE A 167 -57.64 -22.67 -99.35
N SER A 168 -58.19 -21.64 -98.70
CA SER A 168 -57.90 -20.24 -99.04
C SER A 168 -56.60 -19.72 -98.40
N ALA A 169 -56.02 -18.65 -98.99
CA ALA A 169 -54.85 -17.97 -98.42
C ALA A 169 -55.10 -17.46 -96.99
N GLN A 170 -56.31 -16.95 -96.71
CA GLN A 170 -56.69 -16.49 -95.38
C GLN A 170 -56.67 -17.64 -94.35
N GLN A 171 -57.10 -18.85 -94.72
CA GLN A 171 -57.09 -20.02 -93.82
C GLN A 171 -55.66 -20.46 -93.49
N ARG A 172 -54.76 -20.49 -94.49
CA ARG A 172 -53.33 -20.74 -94.29
C ARG A 172 -52.71 -19.67 -93.39
N ASP A 173 -52.95 -18.39 -93.69
CA ASP A 173 -52.32 -17.28 -92.96
C ASP A 173 -52.79 -17.23 -91.51
N ALA A 174 -54.06 -17.57 -91.22
CA ALA A 174 -54.55 -17.73 -89.87
C ALA A 174 -53.84 -18.87 -89.10
N ALA A 175 -53.53 -19.99 -89.75
CA ALA A 175 -52.77 -21.08 -89.13
C ALA A 175 -51.32 -20.67 -88.85
N VAL A 176 -50.65 -20.01 -89.79
CA VAL A 176 -49.28 -19.48 -89.60
C VAL A 176 -49.24 -18.41 -88.49
N ALA A 177 -50.25 -17.54 -88.41
CA ALA A 177 -50.36 -16.57 -87.33
C ALA A 177 -50.54 -17.24 -85.96
N ARG A 178 -51.36 -18.31 -85.87
CA ARG A 178 -51.52 -19.11 -84.65
C ARG A 178 -50.22 -19.79 -84.21
N GLU A 179 -49.47 -20.37 -85.13
CA GLU A 179 -48.13 -20.92 -84.86
C GLU A 179 -47.20 -19.85 -84.29
N ARG A 180 -47.12 -18.67 -84.93
CA ARG A 180 -46.31 -17.54 -84.45
C ARG A 180 -46.71 -17.12 -83.04
N GLN A 181 -48.00 -17.05 -82.75
CA GLN A 181 -48.51 -16.73 -81.41
C GLN A 181 -48.12 -17.80 -80.38
N ALA A 182 -48.27 -19.09 -80.71
CA ALA A 182 -47.91 -20.18 -79.82
C ALA A 182 -46.39 -20.21 -79.53
N ASN A 183 -45.56 -19.95 -80.54
CA ASN A 183 -44.10 -19.83 -80.37
C ASN A 183 -43.71 -18.64 -79.48
N ALA A 184 -44.39 -17.49 -79.63
CA ALA A 184 -44.18 -16.35 -78.74
C ALA A 184 -44.59 -16.68 -77.29
N GLN A 185 -45.70 -17.39 -77.09
CA GLN A 185 -46.14 -17.86 -75.76
C GLN A 185 -45.13 -18.85 -75.16
N LEU A 186 -44.60 -19.80 -75.94
CA LEU A 186 -43.55 -20.73 -75.52
C LEU A 186 -42.29 -19.99 -75.07
N ALA A 187 -41.83 -19.00 -75.85
CA ALA A 187 -40.66 -18.18 -75.50
C ALA A 187 -40.88 -17.42 -74.18
N ASN A 188 -42.08 -16.88 -73.96
CA ASN A 188 -42.46 -16.20 -72.71
C ASN A 188 -42.46 -17.16 -71.51
N ARG A 189 -43.04 -18.36 -71.64
CA ARG A 189 -43.02 -19.37 -70.56
C ARG A 189 -41.60 -19.86 -70.28
N ALA A 190 -40.76 -20.01 -71.31
CA ALA A 190 -39.36 -20.40 -71.15
C ALA A 190 -38.54 -19.33 -70.43
N ALA A 191 -38.84 -18.04 -70.67
CA ALA A 191 -38.29 -16.94 -69.89
C ALA A 191 -38.76 -17.01 -68.42
N GLY A 192 -40.03 -17.32 -68.18
CA GLY A 192 -40.59 -17.51 -66.84
C GLY A 192 -39.87 -18.60 -66.03
N VAL A 193 -39.62 -19.79 -66.62
CA VAL A 193 -38.85 -20.85 -65.97
C VAL A 193 -37.42 -20.41 -65.63
N ARG A 194 -36.76 -19.69 -66.54
CA ARG A 194 -35.40 -19.17 -66.29
C ARG A 194 -35.40 -18.18 -65.11
N ALA A 195 -36.38 -17.29 -65.05
CA ALA A 195 -36.54 -16.35 -63.94
C ALA A 195 -36.82 -17.08 -62.61
N ALA A 196 -37.76 -18.03 -62.60
CA ALA A 196 -38.08 -18.82 -61.41
C ALA A 196 -36.87 -19.63 -60.90
N ARG A 197 -36.07 -20.21 -61.81
CA ARG A 197 -34.82 -20.91 -61.44
C ARG A 197 -33.78 -19.95 -60.86
N ALA A 198 -33.59 -18.79 -61.48
CA ALA A 198 -32.66 -17.78 -60.97
C ALA A 198 -33.06 -17.32 -59.56
N GLN A 199 -34.35 -17.05 -59.33
CA GLN A 199 -34.87 -16.67 -58.02
C GLN A 199 -34.72 -17.78 -56.98
N ALA A 200 -34.97 -19.04 -57.36
CA ALA A 200 -34.77 -20.17 -56.46
C ALA A 200 -33.30 -20.36 -56.07
N VAL A 201 -32.37 -20.21 -57.03
CA VAL A 201 -30.92 -20.26 -56.76
C VAL A 201 -30.50 -19.10 -55.87
N ASP A 202 -30.95 -17.87 -56.15
CA ASP A 202 -30.66 -16.71 -55.31
C ASP A 202 -31.15 -16.91 -53.87
N THR A 203 -32.39 -17.35 -53.70
CA THR A 203 -32.97 -17.61 -52.37
C THR A 203 -32.20 -18.71 -51.63
N THR A 204 -31.91 -19.84 -52.28
CA THR A 204 -31.33 -21.03 -51.62
C THR A 204 -29.82 -20.97 -51.44
N ALA A 205 -29.09 -20.41 -52.40
CA ALA A 205 -27.62 -20.34 -52.36
C ALA A 205 -27.10 -19.05 -51.72
N VAL A 206 -27.90 -17.97 -51.73
CA VAL A 206 -27.46 -16.64 -51.27
C VAL A 206 -28.25 -16.20 -50.04
N SER A 207 -29.54 -15.91 -50.18
CA SER A 207 -30.31 -15.25 -49.12
C SER A 207 -30.47 -16.10 -47.85
N LEU A 208 -30.78 -17.39 -47.99
CA LEU A 208 -30.98 -18.30 -46.87
C LEU A 208 -29.69 -18.51 -46.06
N PRO A 209 -28.54 -18.89 -46.66
CA PRO A 209 -27.28 -18.99 -45.93
C PRO A 209 -26.86 -17.68 -45.26
N GLN A 210 -27.05 -16.54 -45.93
CA GLN A 210 -26.69 -15.22 -45.39
C GLN A 210 -27.50 -14.86 -44.15
N THR A 211 -28.81 -15.10 -44.14
CA THR A 211 -29.66 -14.82 -42.98
C THR A 211 -29.29 -15.68 -41.77
N ALA A 212 -29.03 -16.98 -41.96
CA ALA A 212 -28.58 -17.85 -40.88
C ALA A 212 -27.17 -17.48 -40.39
N ALA A 213 -26.26 -17.13 -41.29
CA ALA A 213 -24.91 -16.68 -40.92
C ALA A 213 -24.94 -15.38 -40.10
N ALA A 214 -25.78 -14.41 -40.50
CA ALA A 214 -25.97 -13.17 -39.76
C ALA A 214 -26.55 -13.43 -38.35
N ALA A 215 -27.55 -14.30 -38.23
CA ALA A 215 -28.12 -14.67 -36.93
C ALA A 215 -27.09 -15.40 -36.03
N LEU A 216 -26.27 -16.29 -36.60
CA LEU A 216 -25.19 -16.96 -35.87
C LEU A 216 -24.13 -15.95 -35.38
N ALA A 217 -23.77 -14.98 -36.21
CA ALA A 217 -22.83 -13.92 -35.82
C ALA A 217 -23.38 -13.07 -34.67
N ALA A 218 -24.67 -12.71 -34.72
CA ALA A 218 -25.34 -11.97 -33.66
C ALA A 218 -25.39 -12.77 -32.34
N TYR A 219 -25.70 -14.07 -32.40
CA TYR A 219 -25.65 -14.95 -31.23
C TYR A 219 -24.25 -15.02 -30.61
N ARG A 220 -23.21 -15.23 -31.44
CA ARG A 220 -21.82 -15.27 -30.96
C ARG A 220 -21.40 -13.95 -30.32
N ALA A 221 -21.75 -12.82 -30.92
CA ALA A 221 -21.45 -11.50 -30.35
C ALA A 221 -22.11 -11.32 -28.97
N ALA A 222 -23.39 -11.68 -28.84
CA ALA A 222 -24.09 -11.63 -27.55
C ALA A 222 -23.50 -12.60 -26.51
N GLN A 223 -23.07 -13.79 -26.93
CA GLN A 223 -22.40 -14.76 -26.07
C GLN A 223 -21.05 -14.25 -25.56
N GLU A 224 -20.24 -13.64 -26.42
CA GLU A 224 -18.96 -13.05 -26.02
C GLU A 224 -19.15 -11.85 -25.08
N GLN A 225 -20.19 -11.05 -25.31
CA GLN A 225 -20.56 -9.98 -24.39
C GLN A 225 -20.88 -10.55 -23.00
N TYR A 226 -21.71 -11.60 -22.92
CA TYR A 226 -22.00 -12.29 -21.66
C TYR A 226 -20.72 -12.85 -21.00
N ARG A 227 -19.85 -13.53 -21.77
CA ARG A 227 -18.58 -14.09 -21.26
C ARG A 227 -17.66 -13.01 -20.71
N SER A 228 -17.55 -11.86 -21.38
CA SER A 228 -16.71 -10.76 -20.93
C SER A 228 -17.18 -10.17 -19.59
N LEU A 229 -18.50 -10.09 -19.38
CA LEU A 229 -19.09 -9.68 -18.12
C LEU A 229 -18.91 -10.75 -17.04
N ALA A 230 -19.12 -12.03 -17.38
CA ALA A 230 -18.96 -13.14 -16.43
C ALA A 230 -17.52 -13.36 -15.97
N ALA A 231 -16.53 -13.03 -16.82
CA ALA A 231 -15.12 -13.10 -16.46
C ALA A 231 -14.74 -12.11 -15.36
N GLY A 232 -15.52 -11.04 -15.18
CA GLY A 232 -15.29 -10.04 -14.15
C GLY A 232 -13.99 -9.24 -14.33
N PRO A 233 -13.54 -8.54 -13.28
CA PRO A 233 -12.32 -7.74 -13.34
C PRO A 233 -11.07 -8.61 -13.39
N ARG A 234 -10.06 -8.09 -14.10
CA ARG A 234 -8.80 -8.81 -14.31
C ARG A 234 -8.04 -8.94 -12.99
N PRO A 235 -7.33 -10.07 -12.72
CA PRO A 235 -6.53 -10.21 -11.50
C PRO A 235 -5.52 -9.09 -11.28
N ALA A 236 -4.97 -8.52 -12.35
CA ALA A 236 -4.07 -7.36 -12.28
C ALA A 236 -4.77 -6.10 -11.74
N GLN A 237 -6.04 -5.88 -12.08
CA GLN A 237 -6.83 -4.74 -11.57
C GLN A 237 -7.13 -4.91 -10.07
N VAL A 238 -7.45 -6.13 -9.64
CA VAL A 238 -7.65 -6.42 -8.21
C VAL A 238 -6.37 -6.17 -7.42
N ARG A 239 -5.22 -6.68 -7.90
CA ARG A 239 -3.92 -6.41 -7.26
C ARG A 239 -3.59 -4.92 -7.18
N GLN A 240 -3.83 -4.17 -8.25
CA GLN A 240 -3.63 -2.72 -8.23
C GLN A 240 -4.49 -2.02 -7.18
N ALA A 241 -5.74 -2.44 -7.00
CA ALA A 241 -6.63 -1.89 -5.96
C ALA A 241 -6.21 -2.31 -4.54
N GLU A 242 -5.71 -3.54 -4.37
CA GLU A 242 -5.11 -3.98 -3.10
C GLU A 242 -3.88 -3.13 -2.73
N ASP A 243 -3.04 -2.82 -3.71
CA ASP A 243 -1.88 -1.94 -3.53
C ASP A 243 -2.29 -0.51 -3.16
N ALA A 244 -3.35 0.01 -3.77
CA ALA A 244 -3.91 1.30 -3.41
C ALA A 244 -4.46 1.31 -1.97
N VAL A 245 -5.10 0.24 -1.51
CA VAL A 245 -5.52 0.09 -0.10
C VAL A 245 -4.30 0.08 0.83
N ARG A 246 -3.24 -0.66 0.48
CA ARG A 246 -2.01 -0.71 1.28
C ARG A 246 -1.35 0.67 1.38
N ALA A 247 -1.27 1.41 0.27
CA ALA A 247 -0.74 2.77 0.25
C ALA A 247 -1.57 3.73 1.11
N ALA A 248 -2.90 3.74 0.93
CA ALA A 248 -3.78 4.59 1.73
C ALA A 248 -3.76 4.24 3.22
N GLN A 249 -3.56 2.97 3.56
CA GLN A 249 -3.37 2.54 4.95
C GLN A 249 -2.05 3.06 5.53
N ALA A 250 -0.96 3.00 4.77
CA ALA A 250 0.31 3.57 5.19
C ALA A 250 0.21 5.09 5.43
N ASP A 251 -0.51 5.81 4.56
CA ASP A 251 -0.76 7.24 4.71
C ASP A 251 -1.56 7.55 5.99
N ALA A 252 -2.57 6.75 6.31
CA ALA A 252 -3.36 6.90 7.53
C ALA A 252 -2.51 6.64 8.79
N VAL A 253 -1.65 5.62 8.77
CA VAL A 253 -0.71 5.35 9.87
C VAL A 253 0.29 6.49 10.02
N ALA A 254 0.85 7.01 8.92
CA ALA A 254 1.77 8.13 8.98
C ALA A 254 1.12 9.41 9.54
N ALA A 255 -0.15 9.67 9.20
CA ALA A 255 -0.91 10.78 9.77
C ALA A 255 -1.22 10.57 11.26
N GLN A 256 -1.52 9.33 11.68
CA GLN A 256 -1.71 9.01 13.09
C GLN A 256 -0.42 9.24 13.90
N VAL A 257 0.73 8.80 13.38
CA VAL A 257 2.02 9.03 14.06
C VAL A 257 2.29 10.52 14.24
N ARG A 258 2.05 11.35 13.21
CA ARG A 258 2.20 12.81 13.35
C ARG A 258 1.23 13.41 14.37
N LEU A 259 0.00 12.91 14.44
CA LEU A 259 -0.95 13.32 15.47
C LEU A 259 -0.45 12.93 16.87
N ASP A 260 0.12 11.73 17.03
CA ASP A 260 0.65 11.28 18.32
C ASP A 260 1.87 12.11 18.74
N GLU A 261 2.68 12.58 17.80
CA GLU A 261 3.82 13.50 18.03
C GLU A 261 3.41 14.90 18.52
N THR A 262 2.11 15.26 18.44
CA THR A 262 1.60 16.49 19.08
C THR A 262 1.58 16.39 20.62
N LEU A 263 1.68 15.17 21.16
CA LEU A 263 1.72 14.88 22.59
C LEU A 263 3.15 14.53 23.01
N VAL A 264 3.80 15.46 23.70
CA VAL A 264 5.14 15.24 24.23
C VAL A 264 5.03 14.49 25.56
N ARG A 265 5.62 13.29 25.63
CA ARG A 265 5.54 12.40 26.78
C ARG A 265 6.91 12.19 27.42
N ALA A 266 6.93 12.02 28.74
CA ALA A 266 8.14 11.65 29.45
C ALA A 266 8.58 10.22 29.08
N PRO A 267 9.82 9.99 28.61
CA PRO A 267 10.30 8.64 28.27
C PRO A 267 10.56 7.77 29.52
N ALA A 268 10.79 8.39 30.67
CA ALA A 268 11.02 7.73 31.96
C ALA A 268 10.43 8.55 33.11
N SER A 269 10.23 7.90 34.26
CA SER A 269 9.84 8.60 35.48
C SER A 269 11.00 9.43 36.01
N GLY A 270 10.76 10.67 36.44
CA GLY A 270 11.83 11.62 36.78
C GLY A 270 11.33 12.93 37.34
N VAL A 271 12.21 13.94 37.34
CA VAL A 271 11.91 15.33 37.69
C VAL A 271 12.20 16.21 36.48
N VAL A 272 11.28 17.10 36.14
CA VAL A 272 11.48 18.09 35.07
C VAL A 272 12.41 19.19 35.59
N THR A 273 13.51 19.46 34.89
CA THR A 273 14.54 20.42 35.30
C THR A 273 14.68 21.63 34.38
N ALA A 274 14.12 21.55 33.18
CA ALA A 274 14.05 22.68 32.26
C ALA A 274 12.76 22.55 31.44
N LEU A 275 11.80 23.43 31.69
CA LEU A 275 10.55 23.55 30.92
C LEU A 275 10.03 24.98 31.08
N ASP A 276 10.35 25.85 30.13
CA ASP A 276 9.93 27.25 30.11
C ASP A 276 9.13 27.54 28.83
N LEU A 277 7.94 26.94 28.76
CA LEU A 277 7.01 27.11 27.65
C LEU A 277 5.62 27.41 28.19
N HIS A 278 4.93 28.32 27.50
CA HIS A 278 3.60 28.77 27.85
C HIS A 278 2.61 28.45 26.71
N PRO A 279 1.32 28.27 27.02
CA PRO A 279 0.29 28.18 25.99
C PRO A 279 0.36 29.38 25.03
N GLY A 280 0.39 29.11 23.73
CA GLY A 280 0.54 30.11 22.68
C GLY A 280 1.94 30.19 22.07
N ASP A 281 2.98 29.69 22.76
CA ASP A 281 4.35 29.68 22.26
C ASP A 281 4.50 28.80 21.01
N LEU A 282 5.46 29.13 20.16
CA LEU A 282 5.74 28.40 18.93
C LEU A 282 7.06 27.65 19.05
N VAL A 283 7.02 26.34 18.87
CA VAL A 283 8.19 25.46 18.96
C VAL A 283 8.50 24.87 17.59
N ALA A 284 9.76 24.95 17.17
CA ALA A 284 10.20 24.36 15.91
C ALA A 284 10.27 22.82 16.00
N PRO A 285 10.10 22.10 14.87
CA PRO A 285 10.33 20.66 14.79
C PRO A 285 11.70 20.26 15.35
N ASN A 286 11.76 19.15 16.10
CA ASN A 286 12.97 18.60 16.74
C ASN A 286 13.62 19.50 17.82
N ALA A 287 12.99 20.61 18.19
CA ALA A 287 13.51 21.42 19.29
C ALA A 287 13.32 20.70 20.64
N PRO A 288 14.31 20.80 21.56
CA PRO A 288 14.14 20.32 22.92
C PRO A 288 13.07 21.15 23.63
N ILE A 289 12.12 20.47 24.25
CA ILE A 289 10.95 21.05 24.93
C ILE A 289 11.12 20.98 26.44
N ALA A 290 11.55 19.82 26.94
CA ALA A 290 11.77 19.58 28.36
C ALA A 290 13.06 18.80 28.59
N THR A 291 13.76 19.07 29.68
CA THR A 291 14.79 18.16 30.21
C THR A 291 14.22 17.42 31.41
N ILE A 292 14.33 16.10 31.39
CA ILE A 292 13.84 15.22 32.47
C ILE A 292 15.02 14.47 33.04
N ASP A 293 15.27 14.68 34.33
CA ASP A 293 16.24 13.92 35.10
C ASP A 293 15.58 12.64 35.59
N ALA A 294 15.98 11.50 35.02
CA ALA A 294 15.39 10.21 35.34
C ALA A 294 15.63 9.82 36.80
N ARG A 295 14.60 9.27 37.44
CA ARG A 295 14.68 8.74 38.80
C ARG A 295 15.49 7.45 38.78
N GLY A 296 16.62 7.42 39.48
CA GLY A 296 17.52 6.27 39.57
C GLY A 296 18.88 6.65 40.14
N ASP A 297 19.84 5.72 40.08
CA ASP A 297 21.22 5.94 40.53
C ASP A 297 21.88 7.07 39.71
N PRO A 298 22.28 8.19 40.33
CA PRO A 298 23.04 9.24 39.67
C PRO A 298 24.47 8.77 39.38
N TYR A 299 25.22 9.54 38.58
CA TYR A 299 26.63 9.28 38.38
C TYR A 299 27.48 10.47 38.81
N ALA A 300 28.59 10.19 39.50
CA ALA A 300 29.63 11.17 39.78
C ALA A 300 30.61 11.20 38.60
N ARG A 301 30.96 12.41 38.15
CA ARG A 301 32.07 12.61 37.21
C ARG A 301 33.25 13.20 37.97
N VAL A 302 34.26 12.39 38.18
CA VAL A 302 35.50 12.76 38.86
C VAL A 302 36.67 12.79 37.88
N TYR A 303 37.66 13.64 38.15
CA TYR A 303 38.83 13.80 37.31
C TYR A 303 40.04 13.22 38.03
N VAL A 304 40.58 12.12 37.50
CA VAL A 304 41.72 11.41 38.08
C VAL A 304 42.99 11.76 37.28
N PRO A 305 44.08 12.21 37.93
CA PRO A 305 45.37 12.44 37.26
C PRO A 305 45.88 11.20 36.53
N GLN A 306 46.50 11.39 35.36
CA GLN A 306 47.04 10.30 34.54
C GLN A 306 47.94 9.34 35.32
N GLU A 307 48.76 9.86 36.24
CA GLU A 307 49.70 9.08 37.07
C GLU A 307 48.99 8.07 37.98
N LYS A 308 47.75 8.38 38.36
CA LYS A 308 46.93 7.56 39.26
C LYS A 308 45.89 6.72 38.53
N LEU A 309 45.70 6.97 37.23
CA LEU A 309 44.74 6.26 36.39
C LEU A 309 45.01 4.75 36.32
N GLY A 310 46.27 4.32 36.41
CA GLY A 310 46.65 2.91 36.39
C GLY A 310 46.10 2.07 37.55
N HIS A 311 45.60 2.71 38.61
CA HIS A 311 44.97 2.07 39.76
C HIS A 311 43.45 2.01 39.65
N VAL A 312 42.85 2.65 38.63
CA VAL A 312 41.40 2.72 38.44
C VAL A 312 40.95 1.76 37.35
N ALA A 313 40.16 0.75 37.70
CA ALA A 313 39.60 -0.21 36.75
C ALA A 313 38.08 -0.01 36.57
N VAL A 314 37.58 -0.21 35.35
CA VAL A 314 36.13 -0.32 35.11
C VAL A 314 35.59 -1.50 35.92
N GLY A 315 34.48 -1.29 36.63
CA GLY A 315 33.87 -2.25 37.54
C GLY A 315 34.41 -2.20 38.98
N ALA A 316 35.40 -1.37 39.28
CA ALA A 316 35.90 -1.20 40.64
C ALA A 316 34.83 -0.58 41.56
N HIS A 317 34.73 -1.11 42.77
CA HIS A 317 33.90 -0.54 43.84
C HIS A 317 34.63 0.63 44.49
N VAL A 318 33.94 1.75 44.61
CA VAL A 318 34.47 2.98 45.19
C VAL A 318 33.49 3.52 46.22
N THR A 319 33.99 4.28 47.19
CA THR A 319 33.13 4.94 48.19
C THR A 319 32.92 6.39 47.77
N VAL A 320 31.66 6.83 47.72
CA VAL A 320 31.29 8.21 47.39
C VAL A 320 30.71 8.89 48.62
N THR A 321 31.22 10.07 48.93
CA THR A 321 30.70 10.94 50.00
C THR A 321 30.27 12.26 49.40
N SER A 322 29.09 12.76 49.75
CA SER A 322 28.60 14.07 49.29
C SER A 322 28.87 15.14 50.35
N ASP A 323 29.27 16.33 49.92
CA ASP A 323 29.46 17.47 50.82
C ASP A 323 28.15 17.90 51.49
N ALA A 324 27.01 17.64 50.83
CA ALA A 324 25.68 17.89 51.38
C ALA A 324 25.29 16.87 52.48
N LEU A 325 25.91 15.70 52.50
CA LEU A 325 25.64 14.60 53.43
C LEU A 325 26.97 13.99 53.93
N PRO A 326 27.78 14.74 54.71
CA PRO A 326 29.16 14.35 55.03
C PRO A 326 29.28 13.07 55.88
N ASN A 327 28.20 12.67 56.56
CA ASN A 327 28.16 11.47 57.41
C ASN A 327 27.56 10.24 56.72
N VAL A 328 27.22 10.33 55.43
CA VAL A 328 26.62 9.23 54.67
C VAL A 328 27.59 8.81 53.57
N ARG A 329 27.94 7.52 53.57
CA ARG A 329 28.75 6.89 52.53
C ARG A 329 27.83 6.17 51.56
N PHE A 330 28.04 6.42 50.27
CA PHE A 330 27.33 5.76 49.17
C PHE A 330 28.28 4.81 48.46
N GLU A 331 27.78 3.64 48.07
CA GLU A 331 28.55 2.70 47.26
C GLU A 331 28.50 3.14 45.80
N GLY A 332 29.66 3.21 45.15
CA GLY A 332 29.80 3.53 43.74
C GLY A 332 30.49 2.43 42.96
N VAL A 333 30.23 2.36 41.66
CA VAL A 333 30.94 1.48 40.72
C VAL A 333 31.45 2.31 39.55
N VAL A 334 32.73 2.13 39.21
CA VAL A 334 33.33 2.78 38.04
C VAL A 334 32.72 2.18 36.76
N GLU A 335 31.93 2.96 36.02
CA GLU A 335 31.27 2.50 34.79
C GLU A 335 32.11 2.75 33.54
N GLN A 336 32.82 3.89 33.51
CA GLN A 336 33.55 4.31 32.33
C GLN A 336 34.77 5.15 32.72
N LEU A 337 35.87 4.91 32.00
CA LEU A 337 37.03 5.80 31.96
C LEU A 337 37.03 6.48 30.58
N ASP A 338 37.17 7.80 30.55
CA ASP A 338 37.35 8.53 29.30
C ASP A 338 38.66 8.09 28.61
N SER A 339 38.63 7.98 27.29
CA SER A 339 39.81 7.66 26.49
C SER A 339 40.67 8.89 26.15
N GLN A 340 40.14 10.10 26.36
CA GLN A 340 40.82 11.36 26.09
C GLN A 340 41.08 12.12 27.39
N ALA A 341 42.32 12.59 27.55
CA ALA A 341 42.68 13.45 28.67
C ALA A 341 42.05 14.84 28.50
N GLN A 342 41.52 15.39 29.59
CA GLN A 342 40.98 16.74 29.67
C GLN A 342 41.93 17.62 30.49
N PHE A 343 42.12 18.86 30.03
CA PHE A 343 42.81 19.91 30.78
C PHE A 343 41.83 20.49 31.81
N THR A 344 42.20 20.51 33.08
CA THR A 344 41.44 21.18 34.14
C THR A 344 41.33 22.69 33.83
N PRO A 345 40.13 23.30 33.72
CA PRO A 345 40.03 24.72 33.38
C PRO A 345 40.34 25.68 34.56
N GLN A 346 41.12 26.73 34.24
CA GLN A 346 41.41 28.05 34.87
C GLN A 346 41.28 28.26 36.40
N ASP A 347 42.41 28.40 37.10
CA ASP A 347 43.07 29.70 37.40
C ASP A 347 44.36 29.42 38.20
N VAL A 348 45.52 29.42 37.54
CA VAL A 348 46.81 29.19 38.19
C VAL A 348 47.71 30.41 37.99
N GLN A 349 48.05 31.10 39.07
CA GLN A 349 48.99 32.23 39.08
C GLN A 349 50.39 31.86 39.62
N THR A 350 50.71 30.59 39.83
CA THR A 350 52.01 30.13 40.34
C THR A 350 52.65 29.08 39.44
N ALA A 351 53.98 29.14 39.30
CA ALA A 351 54.78 28.32 38.38
C ALA A 351 54.77 26.79 38.67
N SER A 352 54.14 26.36 39.77
CA SER A 352 54.04 24.96 40.19
C SER A 352 52.87 24.21 39.57
N ASP A 353 51.75 24.85 39.25
CA ASP A 353 50.54 24.12 38.80
C ASP A 353 50.41 24.19 37.29
N ARG A 354 51.23 23.37 36.63
CA ARG A 354 50.96 23.04 35.23
C ARG A 354 49.70 22.18 35.16
N ALA A 355 48.94 22.34 34.09
CA ALA A 355 47.85 21.48 33.71
C ALA A 355 48.20 19.99 33.86
N VAL A 356 47.67 19.36 34.91
CA VAL A 356 47.73 17.91 35.08
C VAL A 356 46.76 17.32 34.06
N LEU A 357 47.26 16.43 33.20
CA LEU A 357 46.39 15.62 32.33
C LEU A 357 45.50 14.77 33.24
N SER A 358 44.22 15.07 33.24
CA SER A 358 43.22 14.35 34.01
C SER A 358 42.30 13.58 33.08
N PHE A 359 41.84 12.42 33.53
CA PHE A 359 40.88 11.60 32.80
C PHE A 359 39.56 11.61 33.56
N GLY A 360 38.47 11.83 32.83
CA GLY A 360 37.13 11.75 33.41
C GLY A 360 36.80 10.30 33.73
N VAL A 361 36.43 10.04 34.97
CA VAL A 361 35.94 8.73 35.43
C VAL A 361 34.47 8.90 35.80
N LYS A 362 33.61 8.12 35.15
CA LYS A 362 32.18 8.05 35.44
C LYS A 362 31.94 6.95 36.46
N VAL A 363 31.41 7.33 37.62
CA VAL A 363 31.10 6.43 38.72
C VAL A 363 29.60 6.45 38.95
N ARG A 364 28.89 5.34 38.75
CA ARG A 364 27.48 5.24 39.15
C ARG A 364 27.41 5.10 40.66
N VAL A 365 26.57 5.91 41.29
CA VAL A 365 26.40 5.99 42.74
C VAL A 365 25.07 5.34 43.11
N HIS A 366 25.10 4.33 43.96
CA HIS A 366 23.90 3.64 44.40
C HIS A 366 23.12 4.50 45.41
N ASP A 367 21.98 5.06 44.99
CA ASP A 367 21.13 5.90 45.81
C ASP A 367 19.65 5.45 45.76
N PRO A 368 19.31 4.35 46.43
CA PRO A 368 17.96 3.80 46.42
C PRO A 368 16.94 4.70 47.13
N ARG A 369 17.40 5.67 47.92
CA ARG A 369 16.55 6.60 48.67
C ARG A 369 16.35 7.94 47.96
N GLY A 370 17.09 8.21 46.88
CA GLY A 370 17.02 9.47 46.14
C GLY A 370 17.41 10.68 47.00
N ALA A 371 18.37 10.49 47.92
CA ALA A 371 18.84 11.53 48.82
C ALA A 371 19.89 12.46 48.19
N LEU A 372 20.52 12.02 47.09
CA LEU A 372 21.52 12.77 46.36
C LEU A 372 20.89 13.65 45.27
N HIS A 373 21.25 14.93 45.26
CA HIS A 373 20.81 15.88 44.24
C HIS A 373 21.90 16.12 43.19
N ALA A 374 21.53 16.13 41.91
CA ALA A 374 22.44 16.50 40.83
C ALA A 374 22.96 17.94 41.03
N GLY A 375 24.20 18.18 40.61
CA GLY A 375 24.92 19.43 40.83
C GLY A 375 25.64 19.52 42.18
N THR A 376 25.45 18.55 43.10
CA THR A 376 26.22 18.52 44.35
C THR A 376 27.66 18.04 44.12
N THR A 377 28.59 18.64 44.87
CA THR A 377 29.98 18.18 44.90
C THR A 377 30.07 16.90 45.71
N VAL A 378 30.80 15.94 45.16
CA VAL A 378 31.04 14.65 45.79
C VAL A 378 32.53 14.35 45.77
N ALA A 379 32.98 13.64 46.80
CA ALA A 379 34.32 13.12 46.91
C ALA A 379 34.27 11.60 46.73
N VAL A 380 35.04 11.08 45.78
CA VAL A 380 35.12 9.65 45.47
C VAL A 380 36.46 9.14 45.96
N ALA A 381 36.42 8.21 46.91
CA ALA A 381 37.59 7.49 47.39
C ALA A 381 37.85 6.32 46.45
N VAL A 382 38.98 6.39 45.75
CA VAL A 382 39.44 5.34 44.85
C VAL A 382 40.56 4.58 45.55
N PRO A 383 40.48 3.23 45.62
CA PRO A 383 41.40 2.40 46.40
C PRO A 383 42.81 2.30 45.81
#